data_AF-A0A6A2YSM4-F1
#
_entry.id   AF-A0A6A2YSM4-F1
#
_cell.length_a   1.000
_cell.length_b   1.000
_cell.length_c   1.000
_cell.angle_alpha   90.00
_cell.angle_beta   90.00
_cell.angle_gamma   90.00
#
_symmetry.space_group_name_H-M   'P 1'
#
loop_
_entity.id
_entity.type
_entity.pdbx_description
1 polymer ?
#
loop_
_entity_poly.entity_id
_entity_poly.type
_entity_poly.pdbx_seq_one_letter_code
_entity_poly.pdbx_strand_id
1 'polypeptide(L)'
;MGFQKQGLMWLTGLLFLDILVLSMADDHHYEFFLQESRCTKLCSTKNILTVNGSFPGPEIMVRRGDTVFVNVHNQANSSVSITWALRIQNNGSNQLIQPGRNFTYQIDLGDQIGTLWWHATSVWASATVHGAFIILPAANEDYPFPAPDSDKTIIIGEWFRQELTEANQTMADAQPDAYTINGHPGETNGCGNDTTFEYQVDYQGLFIVRIVNAVNETMEFGIASHSLTIIGQRGAYSRRSFTNSLTLAPHQRLHRWSARNLSYAGRLELIRSVLFSVSNYWCRQLILPNSILTKVDQLCSRFFWKGDDKCATCARVSWDFICFSKVKGGLGLKNTKIWNKACSIDLIRKILAGDGSLWVAWLNSYVFKDQDFWNFVAGSNVGSSINRVLNLRPTTLNIFSSSSSLRLRDIWDSIRIKRDKVPWHNLIWFPMHIPKFSLIAWMSLLNILPTRDRLLKMGISTEWTCVNCRIDQETRNHIFYQCTLVVQLWSSVLSLNGLKNTSTTWEEMVNQATSTWKVKSLLITILKISWTAYIYTLWEERNHRIFKSRHRSSDELLKVIIEVVRIQLKGKNIN
;
A
#
# COMPACT_ATOMS: atom_id res chain seq x y z
N MET A 1 -12.98 -64.81 -1.67
CA MET A 1 -12.49 -63.44 -1.39
C MET A 1 -12.78 -62.41 -2.51
N GLY A 2 -13.64 -62.69 -3.50
CA GLY A 2 -13.90 -61.75 -4.62
C GLY A 2 -15.11 -60.82 -4.47
N PHE A 3 -16.08 -61.15 -3.61
CA PHE A 3 -17.37 -60.44 -3.53
C PHE A 3 -17.40 -59.21 -2.60
N GLN A 4 -16.47 -59.09 -1.64
CA GLN A 4 -16.43 -57.94 -0.72
C GLN A 4 -15.80 -56.67 -1.32
N LYS A 5 -15.00 -56.79 -2.39
CA LYS A 5 -14.35 -55.62 -3.03
C LYS A 5 -15.28 -54.87 -3.99
N GLN A 6 -16.25 -55.56 -4.60
CA GLN A 6 -17.21 -54.91 -5.50
C GLN A 6 -18.22 -54.08 -4.72
N GLY A 7 -18.78 -54.57 -3.62
CA GLY A 7 -19.74 -53.80 -2.79
C GLY A 7 -19.16 -52.49 -2.24
N LEU A 8 -17.87 -52.47 -1.87
CA LEU A 8 -17.20 -51.27 -1.37
C LEU A 8 -16.99 -50.22 -2.48
N MET A 9 -16.67 -50.64 -3.71
CA MET A 9 -16.55 -49.73 -4.86
C MET A 9 -17.88 -49.09 -5.23
N TRP A 10 -18.98 -49.85 -5.19
CA TRP A 10 -20.32 -49.33 -5.45
C TRP A 10 -20.78 -48.35 -4.36
N LEU A 11 -20.47 -48.61 -3.09
CA LEU A 11 -20.77 -47.69 -1.99
C LEU A 11 -19.93 -46.40 -2.05
N THR A 12 -18.65 -46.49 -2.39
CA THR A 12 -17.83 -45.29 -2.62
C THR A 12 -18.27 -44.52 -3.86
N GLY A 13 -18.76 -45.20 -4.90
CA GLY A 13 -19.28 -44.58 -6.11
C GLY A 13 -20.60 -43.84 -5.88
N LEU A 14 -21.51 -44.41 -5.09
CA LEU A 14 -22.75 -43.76 -4.67
C LEU A 14 -22.49 -42.57 -3.73
N LEU A 15 -21.59 -42.72 -2.74
CA LEU A 15 -21.17 -41.60 -1.89
C LEU A 15 -20.49 -40.49 -2.69
N PHE A 16 -19.71 -40.82 -3.73
CA PHE A 16 -19.07 -39.83 -4.60
C PHE A 16 -20.08 -39.12 -5.51
N LEU A 17 -21.11 -39.83 -5.99
CA LEU A 17 -22.22 -39.24 -6.73
C LEU A 17 -23.11 -38.35 -5.84
N ASP A 18 -23.41 -38.77 -4.61
CA ASP A 18 -24.17 -37.95 -3.66
C ASP A 18 -23.38 -36.69 -3.24
N ILE A 19 -22.05 -36.77 -3.13
CA ILE A 19 -21.18 -35.61 -2.89
C ILE A 19 -21.11 -34.69 -4.13
N LEU A 20 -21.15 -35.24 -5.35
CA LEU A 20 -21.19 -34.48 -6.60
C LEU A 20 -22.53 -33.77 -6.83
N VAL A 21 -23.64 -34.37 -6.38
CA VAL A 21 -24.98 -33.75 -6.45
C VAL A 21 -25.13 -32.63 -5.40
N LEU A 22 -24.32 -32.63 -4.33
CA LEU A 22 -24.32 -31.60 -3.29
C LEU A 22 -23.38 -30.40 -3.55
N SER A 23 -22.67 -30.36 -4.68
CA SER A 23 -21.85 -29.20 -5.11
C SER A 23 -22.40 -28.54 -6.38
N MET A 24 -23.68 -28.15 -6.37
CA MET A 24 -24.21 -27.30 -7.43
C MET A 24 -23.69 -25.88 -7.20
N ALA A 25 -22.64 -25.52 -7.94
CA ALA A 25 -22.28 -24.14 -8.19
C ALA A 25 -23.22 -23.61 -9.29
N ASP A 26 -23.94 -22.52 -9.02
CA ASP A 26 -24.82 -21.94 -10.03
C ASP A 26 -24.04 -20.95 -10.91
N ASP A 27 -24.37 -20.96 -12.20
CA ASP A 27 -23.83 -20.01 -13.17
C ASP A 27 -24.78 -18.81 -13.29
N HIS A 28 -24.32 -17.63 -12.87
CA HIS A 28 -25.09 -16.39 -12.92
C HIS A 28 -24.64 -15.49 -14.07
N HIS A 29 -25.60 -15.06 -14.90
CA HIS A 29 -25.36 -14.16 -16.02
C HIS A 29 -26.06 -12.82 -15.80
N TYR A 30 -25.30 -11.74 -15.86
CA TYR A 30 -25.79 -10.36 -15.72
C TYR A 30 -25.50 -9.55 -16.98
N GLU A 31 -26.48 -8.75 -17.40
CA GLU A 31 -26.38 -7.84 -18.53
C GLU A 31 -26.32 -6.40 -18.02
N PHE A 32 -25.21 -5.73 -18.28
CA PHE A 32 -24.92 -4.36 -17.83
C PHE A 32 -24.91 -3.43 -19.05
N PHE A 33 -25.94 -2.62 -19.19
CA PHE A 33 -26.06 -1.60 -20.23
C PHE A 33 -25.55 -0.27 -19.68
N LEU A 34 -24.36 0.11 -20.11
CA LEU A 34 -23.75 1.38 -19.74
C LEU A 34 -24.29 2.48 -20.65
N GLN A 35 -25.11 3.37 -20.09
CA GLN A 35 -25.85 4.39 -20.84
C GLN A 35 -25.92 5.72 -20.09
N GLU A 36 -26.13 6.80 -20.82
CA GLU A 36 -26.46 8.10 -20.24
C GLU A 36 -27.94 8.11 -19.79
N SER A 37 -28.17 8.45 -18.53
CA SER A 37 -29.51 8.54 -17.95
C SER A 37 -29.71 9.88 -17.26
N ARG A 38 -30.92 10.43 -17.38
CA ARG A 38 -31.28 11.71 -16.79
C ARG A 38 -31.55 11.54 -15.30
N CYS A 39 -30.78 12.22 -14.46
CA CYS A 39 -30.92 12.18 -13.00
C CYS A 39 -31.12 13.59 -12.43
N THR A 40 -32.04 13.72 -11.48
CA THR A 40 -32.34 14.99 -10.80
C THR A 40 -32.01 14.85 -9.32
N LYS A 41 -31.11 15.70 -8.83
CA LYS A 41 -30.75 15.84 -7.40
C LYS A 41 -30.37 17.29 -7.13
N LEU A 42 -30.64 17.80 -5.93
CA LEU A 42 -30.33 19.19 -5.54
C LEU A 42 -30.97 20.22 -6.50
N CYS A 43 -32.23 19.98 -6.90
CA CYS A 43 -32.98 20.81 -7.86
C CYS A 43 -32.34 20.95 -9.26
N SER A 44 -31.30 20.17 -9.57
CA SER A 44 -30.61 20.21 -10.85
C SER A 44 -30.74 18.88 -11.56
N THR A 45 -31.12 18.93 -12.84
CA THR A 45 -31.21 17.76 -13.69
C THR A 45 -30.03 17.73 -14.64
N LYS A 46 -29.29 16.62 -14.66
CA LYS A 46 -28.19 16.38 -15.60
C LYS A 46 -28.19 14.95 -16.12
N ASN A 47 -27.48 14.72 -17.22
CA ASN A 47 -27.23 13.36 -17.69
C ASN A 47 -26.03 12.79 -16.94
N ILE A 48 -26.17 11.56 -16.45
CA ILE A 48 -25.11 10.83 -15.78
C ILE A 48 -24.93 9.48 -16.43
N LEU A 49 -23.70 8.97 -16.37
CA LEU A 49 -23.42 7.62 -16.79
C LEU A 49 -23.93 6.63 -15.74
N THR A 50 -24.73 5.65 -16.17
CA THR A 50 -25.39 4.67 -15.30
C THR A 50 -25.28 3.27 -15.89
N VAL A 51 -25.49 2.25 -15.06
CA VAL A 51 -25.70 0.87 -15.52
C VAL A 51 -27.18 0.56 -15.40
N ASN A 52 -27.80 0.09 -16.48
CA ASN A 52 -29.23 -0.26 -16.54
C ASN A 52 -30.16 0.89 -16.11
N GLY A 53 -29.73 2.14 -16.30
CA GLY A 53 -30.51 3.32 -15.94
C GLY A 53 -30.54 3.66 -14.44
N SER A 54 -29.84 2.92 -13.59
CA SER A 54 -29.89 3.11 -12.14
C SER A 54 -28.65 3.83 -11.57
N PHE A 55 -28.87 4.62 -10.52
CA PHE A 55 -27.83 5.23 -9.70
C PHE A 55 -28.21 5.12 -8.21
N PRO A 56 -27.49 4.33 -7.39
CA PRO A 56 -26.37 3.45 -7.74
C PRO A 56 -26.74 2.36 -8.76
N GLY A 57 -25.73 1.73 -9.34
CA GLY A 57 -25.88 0.60 -10.27
C GLY A 57 -26.49 -0.64 -9.60
N PRO A 58 -26.88 -1.65 -10.39
CA PRO A 58 -27.51 -2.86 -9.89
C PRO A 58 -26.60 -3.63 -8.91
N GLU A 59 -27.24 -4.20 -7.89
CA GLU A 59 -26.58 -5.09 -6.94
C GLU A 59 -26.42 -6.48 -7.56
N ILE A 60 -25.21 -7.04 -7.45
CA ILE A 60 -24.97 -8.45 -7.76
C ILE A 60 -24.99 -9.21 -6.45
N MET A 61 -25.87 -10.20 -6.33
CA MET A 61 -25.98 -11.06 -5.16
C MET A 61 -25.89 -12.52 -5.59
N VAL A 62 -24.87 -13.21 -5.09
CA VAL A 62 -24.53 -14.60 -5.43
C VAL A 62 -24.10 -15.34 -4.18
N ARG A 63 -23.99 -16.66 -4.23
CA ARG A 63 -23.50 -17.51 -3.13
C ARG A 63 -22.04 -17.92 -3.36
N ARG A 64 -21.37 -18.28 -2.27
CA ARG A 64 -20.03 -18.86 -2.34
C ARG A 64 -20.08 -20.16 -3.13
N GLY A 65 -19.23 -20.27 -4.14
CA GLY A 65 -19.15 -21.41 -5.05
C GLY A 65 -19.67 -21.11 -6.45
N ASP A 66 -20.51 -20.09 -6.60
CA ASP A 66 -21.11 -19.71 -7.88
C ASP A 66 -20.08 -19.16 -8.88
N THR A 67 -20.38 -19.29 -10.16
CA THR A 67 -19.62 -18.63 -11.25
C THR A 67 -20.41 -17.43 -11.75
N VAL A 68 -19.76 -16.28 -11.89
CA VAL A 68 -20.45 -15.04 -12.31
C VAL A 68 -19.90 -14.53 -13.63
N PHE A 69 -20.80 -14.34 -14.59
CA PHE A 69 -20.54 -13.71 -15.87
C PHE A 69 -21.29 -12.38 -15.95
N VAL A 70 -20.56 -11.30 -16.23
CA VAL A 70 -21.16 -9.98 -16.44
C VAL A 70 -20.81 -9.47 -17.82
N ASN A 71 -21.81 -9.38 -18.69
CA ASN A 71 -21.66 -8.83 -20.02
C ASN A 71 -21.97 -7.33 -20.00
N VAL A 72 -20.94 -6.51 -20.22
CA VAL A 72 -21.05 -5.06 -20.18
C VAL A 72 -21.14 -4.53 -21.61
N HIS A 73 -22.29 -3.97 -21.97
CA HIS A 73 -22.52 -3.27 -23.24
C HIS A 73 -22.27 -1.79 -23.04
N ASN A 74 -21.25 -1.23 -23.71
CA ASN A 74 -20.99 0.19 -23.67
C ASN A 74 -21.84 0.91 -24.73
N GLN A 75 -22.96 1.52 -24.32
CA GLN A 75 -23.81 2.35 -25.16
C GLN A 75 -23.54 3.86 -24.97
N ALA A 76 -22.56 4.21 -24.15
CA ALA A 76 -22.17 5.59 -23.89
C ALA A 76 -21.18 6.10 -24.93
N ASN A 77 -20.98 7.42 -24.94
CA ASN A 77 -20.10 8.10 -25.89
C ASN A 77 -18.60 8.04 -25.53
N SER A 78 -18.26 7.48 -24.37
CA SER A 78 -16.88 7.40 -23.87
C SER A 78 -16.48 5.97 -23.59
N SER A 79 -15.19 5.66 -23.77
CA SER A 79 -14.65 4.33 -23.48
C SER A 79 -14.54 4.14 -21.97
N VAL A 80 -15.18 3.10 -21.43
CA VAL A 80 -15.25 2.83 -19.99
C VAL A 80 -15.01 1.35 -19.74
N SER A 81 -14.33 1.02 -18.64
CA SER A 81 -14.20 -0.35 -18.13
C SER A 81 -14.72 -0.42 -16.70
N ILE A 82 -15.13 -1.63 -16.28
CA ILE A 82 -15.56 -1.89 -14.91
C ILE A 82 -14.44 -2.60 -14.15
N THR A 83 -14.16 -2.10 -12.95
CA THR A 83 -13.26 -2.70 -11.98
C THR A 83 -14.08 -3.41 -10.90
N TRP A 84 -13.67 -4.63 -10.61
CA TRP A 84 -14.30 -5.51 -9.64
C TRP A 84 -13.38 -5.64 -8.42
N ALA A 85 -13.92 -5.69 -7.20
CA ALA A 85 -13.11 -6.00 -6.00
C ALA A 85 -12.66 -7.48 -5.92
N LEU A 86 -12.90 -8.25 -6.98
CA LEU A 86 -12.65 -9.69 -7.13
C LEU A 86 -11.65 -9.97 -8.27
N ARG A 87 -11.17 -11.21 -8.36
CA ARG A 87 -10.28 -11.63 -9.45
C ARG A 87 -11.09 -11.86 -10.73
N ILE A 88 -10.51 -11.48 -11.86
CA ILE A 88 -11.09 -11.66 -13.19
C ILE A 88 -10.21 -12.70 -13.91
N GLN A 89 -10.80 -13.79 -14.40
CA GLN A 89 -10.03 -14.87 -15.04
C GLN A 89 -9.60 -14.50 -16.47
N ASN A 90 -10.43 -13.72 -17.16
CA ASN A 90 -10.13 -13.23 -18.50
C ASN A 90 -9.26 -11.98 -18.37
N ASN A 91 -8.15 -11.89 -19.12
CA ASN A 91 -7.17 -10.77 -19.13
C ASN A 91 -7.74 -9.35 -19.43
N GLY A 92 -9.06 -9.15 -19.43
CA GLY A 92 -9.76 -7.89 -19.75
C GLY A 92 -9.88 -6.88 -18.60
N SER A 93 -9.19 -7.08 -17.48
CA SER A 93 -9.23 -6.14 -16.34
C SER A 93 -8.70 -4.73 -16.65
N ASN A 94 -7.93 -4.58 -17.74
CA ASN A 94 -7.32 -3.32 -18.17
C ASN A 94 -7.74 -2.85 -19.58
N GLN A 95 -8.73 -3.50 -20.22
CA GLN A 95 -9.15 -3.14 -21.57
C GLN A 95 -10.38 -2.22 -21.51
N LEU A 96 -10.25 -1.00 -22.03
CA LEU A 96 -11.37 -0.07 -22.15
C LEU A 96 -12.38 -0.62 -23.18
N ILE A 97 -13.65 -0.71 -22.78
CA ILE A 97 -14.74 -1.10 -23.67
C ILE A 97 -15.08 0.13 -24.51
N GLN A 98 -14.89 0.05 -25.82
CA GLN A 98 -15.18 1.17 -26.72
C GLN A 98 -16.71 1.38 -26.86
N PRO A 99 -17.17 2.61 -27.15
CA PRO A 99 -18.57 2.87 -27.50
C PRO A 99 -19.10 1.90 -28.57
N GLY A 100 -20.30 1.37 -28.35
CA GLY A 100 -20.96 0.39 -29.22
C GLY A 100 -20.39 -1.04 -29.14
N ARG A 101 -19.43 -1.31 -28.26
CA ARG A 101 -18.87 -2.66 -28.04
C ARG A 101 -19.34 -3.23 -26.72
N ASN A 102 -19.24 -4.55 -26.59
CA ASN A 102 -19.47 -5.27 -25.36
C ASN A 102 -18.24 -6.06 -24.92
N PHE A 103 -18.19 -6.39 -23.64
CA PHE A 103 -17.16 -7.25 -23.07
C PHE A 103 -17.75 -8.07 -21.91
N THR A 104 -17.48 -9.37 -21.91
CA THR A 104 -17.95 -10.28 -20.87
C THR A 104 -16.84 -10.55 -19.84
N TYR A 105 -17.08 -10.12 -18.60
CA TYR A 105 -16.25 -10.43 -17.46
C TYR A 105 -16.65 -11.80 -16.89
N GLN A 106 -15.67 -12.68 -16.71
CA GLN A 106 -15.80 -13.89 -15.90
C GLN A 106 -15.13 -13.63 -14.55
N ILE A 107 -15.93 -13.60 -13.49
CA ILE A 107 -15.51 -13.20 -12.14
C ILE A 107 -15.32 -14.46 -11.30
N ASP A 108 -14.12 -14.59 -10.73
CA ASP A 108 -13.77 -15.67 -9.81
C ASP A 108 -13.95 -15.19 -8.37
N LEU A 109 -14.92 -15.79 -7.67
CA LEU A 109 -15.26 -15.46 -6.30
C LEU A 109 -14.18 -15.90 -5.31
N GLY A 110 -13.41 -16.95 -5.62
CA GLY A 110 -12.45 -17.57 -4.70
C GLY A 110 -13.06 -17.90 -3.34
N ASP A 111 -12.34 -17.60 -2.25
CA ASP A 111 -12.79 -17.85 -0.87
C ASP A 111 -13.59 -16.69 -0.25
N GLN A 112 -13.90 -15.64 -1.04
CA GLN A 112 -14.51 -14.42 -0.50
C GLN A 112 -15.96 -14.65 -0.04
N ILE A 113 -16.39 -13.91 0.98
CA ILE A 113 -17.74 -13.95 1.54
C ILE A 113 -18.13 -12.61 2.18
N GLY A 114 -19.37 -12.17 1.99
CA GLY A 114 -19.87 -10.91 2.53
C GLY A 114 -19.92 -9.81 1.47
N THR A 115 -19.60 -8.58 1.87
CA THR A 115 -19.84 -7.39 1.05
C THR A 115 -18.58 -6.92 0.33
N LEU A 116 -18.71 -6.75 -0.98
CA LEU A 116 -17.77 -6.18 -1.93
C LEU A 116 -18.54 -5.19 -2.82
N TRP A 117 -17.89 -4.70 -3.88
CA TRP A 117 -18.47 -3.72 -4.79
C TRP A 117 -17.74 -3.72 -6.14
N TRP A 118 -18.36 -3.09 -7.11
CA TRP A 118 -17.83 -2.85 -8.44
C TRP A 118 -17.99 -1.37 -8.79
N HIS A 119 -17.09 -0.85 -9.64
CA HIS A 119 -17.14 0.55 -10.07
C HIS A 119 -16.44 0.76 -11.41
N ALA A 120 -16.73 1.86 -12.11
CA ALA A 120 -15.97 2.24 -13.29
C ALA A 120 -14.49 2.53 -12.95
N THR A 121 -13.59 2.17 -13.85
CA THR A 121 -12.14 2.38 -13.66
C THR A 121 -11.75 3.87 -13.70
N SER A 122 -12.47 4.66 -14.49
CA SER A 122 -12.23 6.10 -14.64
C SER A 122 -12.75 6.87 -13.42
N VAL A 123 -11.96 7.82 -12.91
CA VAL A 123 -12.29 8.59 -11.69
C VAL A 123 -13.62 9.32 -11.84
N TRP A 124 -13.79 10.06 -12.95
CA TRP A 124 -15.01 10.81 -13.24
C TRP A 124 -16.26 9.91 -13.36
N ALA A 125 -16.12 8.73 -13.96
CA ALA A 125 -17.23 7.79 -14.15
C ALA A 125 -17.57 7.04 -12.86
N SER A 126 -16.60 6.80 -11.98
CA SER A 126 -16.81 6.06 -10.73
C SER A 126 -17.74 6.76 -9.75
N ALA A 127 -17.92 8.08 -9.87
CA ALA A 127 -18.87 8.85 -9.07
C ALA A 127 -20.32 8.41 -9.29
N THR A 128 -20.68 7.92 -10.49
CA THR A 128 -22.06 7.52 -10.84
C THR A 128 -22.19 6.06 -11.27
N VAL A 129 -21.09 5.44 -11.72
CA VAL A 129 -21.03 4.05 -12.16
C VAL A 129 -20.35 3.22 -11.08
N HIS A 130 -21.15 2.75 -10.12
CA HIS A 130 -20.73 1.83 -9.07
C HIS A 130 -21.94 1.08 -8.51
N GLY A 131 -21.71 -0.08 -7.89
CA GLY A 131 -22.74 -0.88 -7.26
C GLY A 131 -22.16 -1.92 -6.30
N ALA A 132 -23.04 -2.55 -5.53
CA ALA A 132 -22.63 -3.57 -4.56
C ALA A 132 -22.44 -4.95 -5.21
N PHE A 133 -21.55 -5.73 -4.61
CA PHE A 133 -21.31 -7.13 -4.97
C PHE A 133 -21.34 -7.95 -3.68
N ILE A 134 -22.34 -8.81 -3.51
CA ILE A 134 -22.60 -9.55 -2.28
C ILE A 134 -22.41 -11.03 -2.54
N ILE A 135 -21.60 -11.66 -1.68
CA ILE A 135 -21.39 -13.10 -1.67
C ILE A 135 -21.98 -13.65 -0.38
N LEU A 136 -23.10 -14.35 -0.50
CA LEU A 136 -23.76 -15.05 0.60
C LEU A 136 -23.04 -16.38 0.89
N PRO A 137 -23.26 -16.97 2.09
CA PRO A 137 -22.86 -18.36 2.34
C PRO A 137 -23.40 -19.31 1.26
N ALA A 138 -22.68 -20.41 1.04
CA ALA A 138 -23.17 -21.51 0.20
C ALA A 138 -24.54 -22.01 0.71
N ALA A 139 -25.34 -22.63 -0.14
CA ALA A 139 -26.70 -23.05 0.23
C ALA A 139 -26.75 -24.01 1.44
N ASN A 140 -25.65 -24.71 1.71
CA ASN A 140 -25.46 -25.64 2.83
C ASN A 140 -24.58 -25.07 3.97
N GLU A 141 -24.26 -23.77 3.95
CA GLU A 141 -23.44 -23.09 4.95
C GLU A 141 -24.27 -22.05 5.69
N ASP A 142 -24.31 -22.13 7.02
CA ASP A 142 -24.94 -21.12 7.86
C ASP A 142 -23.99 -19.95 8.16
N TYR A 143 -24.57 -18.80 8.49
CA TYR A 143 -23.78 -17.69 9.03
C TYR A 143 -23.11 -18.10 10.37
N PRO A 144 -21.90 -17.60 10.67
CA PRO A 144 -21.23 -17.83 11.97
C PRO A 144 -21.85 -17.00 13.13
N PHE A 145 -23.07 -16.52 12.94
CA PHE A 145 -23.88 -15.71 13.85
C PHE A 145 -25.36 -16.01 13.56
N PRO A 146 -26.28 -15.68 14.48
CA PRO A 146 -27.70 -15.94 14.27
C PRO A 146 -28.17 -15.38 12.93
N ALA A 147 -29.00 -16.15 12.22
CA ALA A 147 -29.53 -15.74 10.93
C ALA A 147 -30.26 -14.39 11.08
N PRO A 148 -29.98 -13.42 10.20
CA PRO A 148 -30.65 -12.13 10.27
C PRO A 148 -32.10 -12.21 9.77
N ASP A 149 -32.96 -11.37 10.32
CA ASP A 149 -34.34 -11.20 9.86
C ASP A 149 -34.39 -10.45 8.52
N SER A 150 -33.40 -9.59 8.27
CA SER A 150 -33.23 -8.93 6.97
C SER A 150 -31.78 -8.48 6.71
N ASP A 151 -31.46 -8.34 5.43
CA ASP A 151 -30.15 -7.95 4.91
C ASP A 151 -30.32 -6.74 3.99
N LYS A 152 -29.66 -5.62 4.33
CA LYS A 152 -29.80 -4.36 3.58
C LYS A 152 -28.47 -3.73 3.22
N THR A 153 -28.36 -3.36 1.94
CA THR A 153 -27.20 -2.64 1.40
C THR A 153 -27.36 -1.13 1.49
N ILE A 154 -26.29 -0.48 1.94
CA ILE A 154 -26.13 0.96 2.04
C ILE A 154 -24.86 1.35 1.28
N ILE A 155 -25.04 2.05 0.16
CA ILE A 155 -23.96 2.59 -0.65
C ILE A 155 -23.86 4.08 -0.36
N ILE A 156 -22.72 4.51 0.18
CA ILE A 156 -22.40 5.92 0.38
C ILE A 156 -21.70 6.40 -0.88
N GLY A 157 -22.27 7.42 -1.53
CA GLY A 157 -21.79 8.01 -2.77
C GLY A 157 -21.66 9.53 -2.67
N GLU A 158 -21.26 10.14 -3.78
CA GLU A 158 -21.05 11.58 -3.92
C GLU A 158 -21.81 12.12 -5.13
N TRP A 159 -22.28 13.36 -5.03
CA TRP A 159 -23.00 14.05 -6.08
C TRP A 159 -22.38 15.42 -6.35
N PHE A 160 -22.14 15.68 -7.63
CA PHE A 160 -21.69 16.97 -8.13
C PHE A 160 -22.83 17.58 -8.96
N ARG A 161 -23.08 18.88 -8.87
CA ARG A 161 -24.06 19.59 -9.74
C ARG A 161 -23.57 19.67 -11.17
N GLN A 162 -22.26 19.88 -11.33
CA GLN A 162 -21.63 19.90 -12.65
C GLN A 162 -21.52 18.50 -13.25
N GLU A 163 -21.57 18.41 -14.58
CA GLU A 163 -21.33 17.16 -15.29
C GLU A 163 -19.85 16.78 -15.22
N LEU A 164 -19.60 15.55 -14.76
CA LEU A 164 -18.27 14.96 -14.73
C LEU A 164 -18.04 14.25 -16.06
N THR A 165 -17.01 14.67 -16.77
CA THR A 165 -16.59 14.10 -18.05
C THR A 165 -15.11 13.78 -18.03
N GLU A 166 -14.64 13.05 -19.04
CA GLU A 166 -13.22 12.74 -19.19
C GLU A 166 -12.33 14.00 -19.26
N ALA A 167 -12.83 15.10 -19.83
CA ALA A 167 -12.09 16.37 -19.91
C ALA A 167 -11.99 17.11 -18.56
N ASN A 168 -12.96 16.91 -17.66
CA ASN A 168 -13.07 17.61 -16.38
C ASN A 168 -12.69 16.73 -15.18
N GLN A 169 -11.82 15.74 -15.38
CA GLN A 169 -11.39 14.79 -14.34
C GLN A 169 -10.82 15.45 -13.08
N THR A 170 -10.18 16.61 -13.19
CA THR A 170 -9.67 17.38 -12.05
C THR A 170 -10.78 17.87 -11.12
N MET A 171 -12.02 17.97 -11.58
CA MET A 171 -13.17 18.35 -10.77
C MET A 171 -13.71 17.19 -9.93
N ALA A 172 -13.42 15.94 -10.30
CA ALA A 172 -13.72 14.78 -9.45
C ALA A 172 -12.80 14.70 -8.21
N ASP A 173 -11.72 15.50 -8.17
CA ASP A 173 -10.89 15.72 -6.99
C ASP A 173 -11.36 16.93 -6.14
N ALA A 174 -12.40 17.66 -6.58
CA ALA A 174 -13.00 18.74 -5.80
C ALA A 174 -14.03 18.19 -4.79
N GLN A 175 -14.42 19.02 -3.81
CA GLN A 175 -15.44 18.65 -2.84
C GLN A 175 -16.82 18.48 -3.52
N PRO A 176 -17.56 17.40 -3.26
CA PRO A 176 -18.89 17.21 -3.85
C PRO A 176 -19.91 18.18 -3.27
N ASP A 177 -20.95 18.47 -4.06
CA ASP A 177 -22.07 19.32 -3.65
C ASP A 177 -22.96 18.63 -2.61
N ALA A 178 -23.05 17.30 -2.65
CA ALA A 178 -23.70 16.50 -1.62
C ALA A 178 -23.11 15.09 -1.55
N TYR A 179 -23.21 14.46 -0.38
CA TYR A 179 -23.05 13.02 -0.26
C TYR A 179 -24.42 12.35 -0.32
N THR A 180 -24.45 11.08 -0.73
CA THR A 180 -25.71 10.35 -0.90
C THR A 180 -25.67 9.00 -0.21
N ILE A 181 -26.79 8.56 0.35
CA ILE A 181 -27.03 7.18 0.76
C ILE A 181 -27.95 6.53 -0.26
N ASN A 182 -27.50 5.47 -0.93
CA ASN A 182 -28.22 4.80 -2.01
C ASN A 182 -28.72 5.78 -3.10
N GLY A 183 -27.90 6.80 -3.41
CA GLY A 183 -28.24 7.85 -4.40
C GLY A 183 -29.16 8.95 -3.88
N HIS A 184 -29.56 8.91 -2.61
CA HIS A 184 -30.43 9.90 -1.96
C HIS A 184 -29.61 10.88 -1.09
N PRO A 185 -29.74 12.21 -1.29
CA PRO A 185 -28.91 13.20 -0.59
C PRO A 185 -29.39 13.51 0.85
N GLY A 186 -30.58 13.04 1.25
CA GLY A 186 -31.14 13.25 2.58
C GLY A 186 -31.99 14.53 2.72
N GLU A 187 -32.33 14.89 3.97
CA GLU A 187 -33.40 15.85 4.29
C GLU A 187 -33.07 17.35 4.12
N THR A 188 -31.82 17.74 3.81
CA THR A 188 -31.33 19.10 4.11
C THR A 188 -31.03 20.04 2.93
N ASN A 189 -31.53 19.79 1.72
CA ASN A 189 -31.09 20.59 0.55
C ASN A 189 -32.11 21.59 -0.03
N GLY A 190 -33.24 21.85 0.63
CA GLY A 190 -34.20 22.88 0.21
C GLY A 190 -34.88 22.60 -1.14
N CYS A 191 -34.84 21.34 -1.60
CA CYS A 191 -35.33 20.90 -2.91
C CYS A 191 -36.44 19.87 -2.75
N GLY A 192 -37.67 20.20 -3.20
CA GLY A 192 -38.86 19.37 -2.98
C GLY A 192 -38.86 18.00 -3.69
N ASN A 193 -37.97 17.79 -4.67
CA ASN A 193 -37.84 16.51 -5.38
C ASN A 193 -36.74 15.60 -4.81
N ASP A 194 -35.95 16.09 -3.85
CA ASP A 194 -34.95 15.25 -3.20
C ASP A 194 -35.66 14.31 -2.22
N THR A 195 -35.19 13.07 -2.19
CA THR A 195 -35.78 11.99 -1.40
C THR A 195 -34.74 11.51 -0.40
N THR A 196 -35.21 11.04 0.76
CA THR A 196 -34.40 10.37 1.77
C THR A 196 -34.53 8.87 1.58
N PHE A 197 -33.43 8.14 1.74
CA PHE A 197 -33.48 6.68 1.78
C PHE A 197 -34.06 6.25 3.13
N GLU A 198 -35.21 5.58 3.09
CA GLU A 198 -35.87 5.04 4.27
C GLU A 198 -35.80 3.52 4.28
N TYR A 199 -35.62 2.96 5.48
CA TYR A 199 -35.61 1.51 5.69
C TYR A 199 -36.38 1.17 6.95
N GLN A 200 -37.49 0.44 6.77
CA GLN A 200 -38.36 0.00 7.86
C GLN A 200 -37.73 -1.20 8.56
N VAL A 201 -37.78 -1.20 9.89
CA VAL A 201 -37.20 -2.26 10.74
C VAL A 201 -38.21 -2.72 11.77
N ASP A 202 -38.26 -4.03 11.98
CA ASP A 202 -39.08 -4.64 13.02
C ASP A 202 -38.44 -4.50 14.41
N TYR A 203 -39.27 -4.27 15.42
CA TYR A 203 -38.83 -4.21 16.81
C TYR A 203 -38.21 -5.54 17.24
N GLN A 204 -37.01 -5.47 17.82
CA GLN A 204 -36.18 -6.63 18.23
C GLN A 204 -35.63 -7.50 17.08
N GLY A 205 -35.77 -7.09 15.83
CA GLY A 205 -35.15 -7.80 14.71
C GLY A 205 -33.61 -7.68 14.67
N LEU A 206 -32.97 -8.69 14.10
CA LEU A 206 -31.55 -8.75 13.79
C LEU A 206 -31.32 -8.41 12.31
N PHE A 207 -30.70 -7.26 12.07
CA PHE A 207 -30.48 -6.75 10.71
C PHE A 207 -29.00 -6.78 10.33
N ILE A 208 -28.69 -7.29 9.13
CA ILE A 208 -27.39 -7.05 8.51
C ILE A 208 -27.48 -5.75 7.72
N VAL A 209 -26.53 -4.85 7.98
CA VAL A 209 -26.35 -3.63 7.19
C VAL A 209 -25.01 -3.71 6.46
N ARG A 210 -25.07 -3.84 5.13
CA ARG A 210 -23.91 -3.96 4.23
C ARG A 210 -23.50 -2.60 3.72
N ILE A 211 -22.42 -2.05 4.27
CA ILE A 211 -22.01 -0.68 3.95
C ILE A 211 -20.87 -0.66 2.93
N VAL A 212 -21.07 0.06 1.83
CA VAL A 212 -20.08 0.32 0.78
C VAL A 212 -19.77 1.82 0.76
N ASN A 213 -18.49 2.19 0.90
CA ASN A 213 -18.05 3.57 0.68
C ASN A 213 -17.51 3.71 -0.76
N ALA A 214 -18.31 4.31 -1.63
CA ALA A 214 -17.97 4.63 -3.01
C ALA A 214 -17.41 6.06 -3.18
N VAL A 215 -17.27 6.83 -2.09
CA VAL A 215 -16.72 8.18 -2.10
C VAL A 215 -15.19 8.15 -2.12
N ASN A 216 -14.58 9.17 -2.71
CA ASN A 216 -13.13 9.34 -2.77
C ASN A 216 -12.49 9.81 -1.43
N GLU A 217 -13.24 9.75 -0.32
CA GLU A 217 -12.85 10.27 0.99
C GLU A 217 -13.18 9.28 2.12
N THR A 218 -12.58 9.48 3.30
CA THR A 218 -12.90 8.67 4.47
C THR A 218 -14.20 9.17 5.08
N MET A 219 -15.17 8.28 5.26
CA MET A 219 -16.48 8.59 5.85
C MET A 219 -16.62 8.04 7.26
N GLU A 220 -17.47 8.68 8.05
CA GLU A 220 -17.94 8.16 9.33
C GLU A 220 -19.44 7.86 9.21
N PHE A 221 -19.85 6.65 9.58
CA PHE A 221 -21.24 6.21 9.51
C PHE A 221 -21.71 5.74 10.88
N GLY A 222 -22.89 6.19 11.31
CA GLY A 222 -23.54 5.73 12.54
C GLY A 222 -25.06 5.81 12.39
N ILE A 223 -25.78 5.03 13.19
CA ILE A 223 -27.24 5.08 13.26
C ILE A 223 -27.60 5.62 14.64
N ALA A 224 -28.36 6.72 14.68
CA ALA A 224 -28.74 7.36 15.93
C ALA A 224 -29.43 6.35 16.86
N SER A 225 -29.04 6.35 18.13
CA SER A 225 -29.59 5.45 19.16
C SER A 225 -29.40 3.95 18.89
N HIS A 226 -28.49 3.55 18.00
CA HIS A 226 -28.21 2.15 17.70
C HIS A 226 -26.69 1.87 17.77
N SER A 227 -26.31 0.78 18.44
CA SER A 227 -24.94 0.27 18.41
C SER A 227 -24.76 -0.73 17.26
N LEU A 228 -23.64 -0.67 16.58
CA LEU A 228 -23.29 -1.54 15.46
C LEU A 228 -22.36 -2.67 15.91
N THR A 229 -22.63 -3.88 15.44
CA THR A 229 -21.74 -5.04 15.64
C THR A 229 -21.04 -5.38 14.32
N ILE A 230 -19.72 -5.25 14.28
CA ILE A 230 -18.91 -5.57 13.10
C ILE A 230 -18.75 -7.08 13.00
N ILE A 231 -19.35 -7.67 11.97
CA ILE A 231 -19.33 -9.12 11.70
C ILE A 231 -18.41 -9.52 10.54
N GLY A 232 -18.04 -8.57 9.67
CA GLY A 232 -17.17 -8.82 8.53
C GLY A 232 -16.68 -7.53 7.87
N GLN A 233 -15.59 -7.65 7.12
CA GLN A 233 -14.99 -6.57 6.35
C GLN A 233 -14.21 -7.14 5.15
N ARG A 234 -14.27 -6.44 4.00
CA ARG A 234 -13.50 -6.78 2.78
C ARG A 234 -13.70 -8.21 2.29
N GLY A 235 -14.95 -8.66 2.18
CA GLY A 235 -15.23 -10.02 1.69
C GLY A 235 -14.73 -11.14 2.61
N ALA A 236 -14.65 -10.90 3.93
CA ALA A 236 -14.40 -11.94 4.92
C ALA A 236 -15.06 -11.64 6.28
N TYR A 237 -15.40 -12.69 7.03
CA TYR A 237 -15.82 -12.55 8.42
C TYR A 237 -14.69 -12.02 9.31
N SER A 238 -15.06 -11.27 10.34
CA SER A 238 -14.12 -10.75 11.35
C SER A 238 -14.57 -11.12 12.75
N ARG A 239 -13.66 -11.02 13.71
CA ARG A 239 -14.03 -11.12 15.13
C ARG A 239 -15.02 -10.01 15.48
N ARG A 240 -16.10 -10.36 16.17
CA ARG A 240 -17.15 -9.41 16.57
C ARG A 240 -16.56 -8.27 17.39
N SER A 241 -16.92 -7.04 17.02
CA SER A 241 -16.55 -5.81 17.71
C SER A 241 -17.74 -4.86 17.71
N PHE A 242 -17.93 -4.13 18.81
CA PHE A 242 -19.04 -3.21 18.98
C PHE A 242 -18.56 -1.78 18.82
N THR A 243 -19.34 -0.96 18.12
CA THR A 243 -19.06 0.46 17.94
C THR A 243 -20.34 1.24 17.70
N ASN A 244 -20.35 2.53 18.02
CA ASN A 244 -21.47 3.41 17.69
C ASN A 244 -21.28 4.09 16.33
N SER A 245 -20.05 4.15 15.83
CA SER A 245 -19.73 4.68 14.49
C SER A 245 -18.66 3.84 13.78
N LEU A 246 -18.73 3.84 12.45
CA LEU A 246 -17.83 3.11 11.55
C LEU A 246 -17.02 4.10 10.73
N THR A 247 -15.69 4.02 10.81
CA THR A 247 -14.79 4.74 9.92
C THR A 247 -14.55 3.93 8.64
N LEU A 248 -15.06 4.45 7.52
CA LEU A 248 -15.05 3.80 6.21
C LEU A 248 -13.98 4.47 5.33
N ALA A 249 -12.81 3.83 5.22
CA ALA A 249 -11.76 4.33 4.34
C ALA A 249 -12.07 4.04 2.85
N PRO A 250 -11.71 4.93 1.92
CA PRO A 250 -11.93 4.69 0.50
C PRO A 250 -11.08 3.49 0.04
N HIS A 251 -11.74 2.46 -0.48
CA HIS A 251 -11.12 1.19 -0.90
C HIS A 251 -10.02 1.41 -1.96
N GLN A 252 -10.11 2.50 -2.73
CA GLN A 252 -9.19 2.85 -3.79
C GLN A 252 -7.75 3.16 -3.30
N ARG A 253 -7.45 3.32 -2.00
CA ARG A 253 -6.09 3.70 -1.53
C ARG A 253 -4.99 2.66 -1.75
N LEU A 254 -5.27 1.35 -1.68
CA LEU A 254 -4.22 0.31 -1.74
C LEU A 254 -3.80 -0.02 -3.18
N HIS A 255 -4.75 -0.21 -4.10
CA HIS A 255 -4.45 -0.40 -5.54
C HIS A 255 -3.88 0.87 -6.19
N ARG A 256 -4.25 2.07 -5.72
CA ARG A 256 -3.69 3.34 -6.21
C ARG A 256 -2.20 3.53 -5.90
N TRP A 257 -1.61 2.90 -4.89
CA TRP A 257 -0.17 3.07 -4.60
C TRP A 257 0.71 2.39 -5.65
N SER A 258 0.22 1.32 -6.27
CA SER A 258 0.85 0.69 -7.43
C SER A 258 0.67 1.51 -8.72
N ALA A 259 -0.42 2.28 -8.83
CA ALA A 259 -0.73 3.11 -10.01
C ALA A 259 -0.17 4.55 -9.94
N ARG A 260 0.21 5.04 -8.76
CA ARG A 260 0.88 6.35 -8.60
C ARG A 260 2.38 6.19 -8.90
N ASN A 261 2.93 7.08 -9.73
CA ASN A 261 4.39 7.25 -9.92
C ASN A 261 5.06 7.77 -8.64
N LEU A 262 5.05 6.98 -7.56
CA LEU A 262 5.64 7.32 -6.28
C LEU A 262 7.16 7.37 -6.41
N SER A 263 7.74 8.47 -5.93
CA SER A 263 9.19 8.55 -5.76
C SER A 263 9.70 7.49 -4.78
N TYR A 264 10.99 7.15 -4.85
CA TYR A 264 11.63 6.29 -3.84
C TYR A 264 11.41 6.80 -2.42
N ALA A 265 11.32 8.11 -2.20
CA ALA A 265 11.01 8.70 -0.90
C ALA A 265 9.60 8.36 -0.44
N GLY A 266 8.60 8.53 -1.31
CA GLY A 266 7.22 8.18 -1.00
C GLY A 266 7.07 6.70 -0.65
N ARG A 267 7.71 5.81 -1.44
CA ARG A 267 7.71 4.36 -1.18
C ARG A 267 8.37 4.02 0.15
N LEU A 268 9.51 4.65 0.47
CA LEU A 268 10.19 4.46 1.74
C LEU A 268 9.32 4.87 2.95
N GLU A 269 8.63 6.00 2.86
CA GLU A 269 7.73 6.47 3.92
C GLU A 269 6.54 5.54 4.12
N LEU A 270 5.96 5.02 3.04
CA LEU A 270 4.86 4.03 3.13
C LEU A 270 5.32 2.71 3.77
N ILE A 271 6.50 2.22 3.42
CA ILE A 271 7.06 1.02 4.07
C ILE A 271 7.23 1.29 5.57
N ARG A 272 7.77 2.46 5.93
CA ARG A 272 8.08 2.79 7.33
C ARG A 272 6.83 3.02 8.19
N SER A 273 5.81 3.69 7.66
CA SER A 273 4.62 4.08 8.41
C SER A 273 3.53 3.02 8.39
N VAL A 274 3.35 2.32 7.27
CA VAL A 274 2.23 1.40 7.05
C VAL A 274 2.68 -0.05 7.09
N LEU A 275 3.59 -0.47 6.20
CA LEU A 275 3.94 -1.91 6.11
C LEU A 275 4.67 -2.40 7.37
N PHE A 276 5.54 -1.55 7.92
CA PHE A 276 6.20 -1.86 9.19
C PHE A 276 5.21 -1.88 10.37
N SER A 277 4.18 -1.02 10.43
CA SER A 277 3.23 -1.02 11.55
C SER A 277 2.38 -2.29 11.57
N VAL A 278 1.91 -2.74 10.39
CA VAL A 278 1.21 -4.03 10.22
C VAL A 278 2.13 -5.18 10.63
N SER A 279 3.37 -5.21 10.14
CA SER A 279 4.31 -6.27 10.48
C SER A 279 4.68 -6.28 11.97
N ASN A 280 4.84 -5.10 12.57
CA ASN A 280 5.17 -4.92 13.98
C ASN A 280 4.02 -5.38 14.90
N TYR A 281 2.76 -5.13 14.53
CA TYR A 281 1.61 -5.63 15.28
C TYR A 281 1.68 -7.15 15.42
N TRP A 282 1.84 -7.87 14.30
CA TRP A 282 1.90 -9.33 14.31
C TRP A 282 3.13 -9.88 15.03
N CYS A 283 4.32 -9.30 14.81
CA CYS A 283 5.55 -9.73 15.48
C CYS A 283 5.46 -9.61 17.01
N ARG A 284 4.68 -8.66 17.54
CA ARG A 284 4.50 -8.46 18.98
C ARG A 284 3.54 -9.45 19.63
N GLN A 285 2.62 -10.01 18.86
CA GLN A 285 1.60 -10.93 19.36
C GLN A 285 1.97 -12.40 19.11
N LEU A 286 2.66 -12.67 18.00
CA LEU A 286 2.94 -14.02 17.50
C LEU A 286 4.41 -14.19 17.13
N ILE A 287 4.89 -15.42 17.24
CA ILE A 287 6.22 -15.82 16.76
C ILE A 287 6.09 -16.29 15.33
N LEU A 288 6.27 -15.35 14.40
CA LEU A 288 6.06 -15.61 12.98
C LEU A 288 7.14 -16.57 12.42
N PRO A 289 6.76 -17.53 11.55
CA PRO A 289 7.72 -18.35 10.81
C PRO A 289 8.67 -17.54 9.92
N ASN A 290 9.92 -17.99 9.81
CA ASN A 290 10.94 -17.34 8.97
C ASN A 290 10.56 -17.26 7.49
N SER A 291 9.76 -18.20 6.97
CA SER A 291 9.26 -18.18 5.60
C SER A 291 8.34 -16.98 5.34
N ILE A 292 7.43 -16.69 6.27
CA ILE A 292 6.53 -15.53 6.21
C ILE A 292 7.34 -14.23 6.29
N LEU A 293 8.26 -14.14 7.25
CA LEU A 293 9.12 -12.95 7.43
C LEU A 293 9.95 -12.66 6.17
N THR A 294 10.48 -13.72 5.54
CA THR A 294 11.21 -13.59 4.27
C THR A 294 10.30 -13.07 3.16
N LYS A 295 9.06 -13.56 3.07
CA LYS A 295 8.09 -13.09 2.07
C LYS A 295 7.69 -11.62 2.28
N VAL A 296 7.54 -11.18 3.54
CA VAL A 296 7.30 -9.77 3.89
C VAL A 296 8.48 -8.89 3.45
N ASP A 297 9.71 -9.27 3.81
CA ASP A 297 10.91 -8.52 3.41
C ASP A 297 11.06 -8.46 1.87
N GLN A 298 10.73 -9.54 1.16
CA GLN A 298 10.73 -9.57 -0.31
C GLN A 298 9.69 -8.60 -0.90
N LEU A 299 8.46 -8.58 -0.38
CA LEU A 299 7.41 -7.66 -0.83
C LEU A 299 7.81 -6.20 -0.59
N CYS A 300 8.35 -5.88 0.59
CA CYS A 300 8.84 -4.54 0.89
C CYS A 300 9.98 -4.12 -0.06
N SER A 301 10.91 -5.04 -0.37
CA SER A 301 12.00 -4.79 -1.31
C SER A 301 11.50 -4.55 -2.75
N ARG A 302 10.57 -5.38 -3.24
CA ARG A 302 9.95 -5.22 -4.57
C ARG A 302 9.21 -3.89 -4.68
N PHE A 303 8.37 -3.59 -3.69
CA PHE A 303 7.64 -2.33 -3.62
C PHE A 303 8.58 -1.12 -3.58
N PHE A 304 9.66 -1.17 -2.80
CA PHE A 304 10.64 -0.07 -2.76
C PHE A 304 11.26 0.18 -4.14
N TRP A 305 11.78 -0.87 -4.79
CA TRP A 305 12.56 -0.73 -6.01
C TRP A 305 11.71 -0.51 -7.28
N LYS A 306 10.61 -1.26 -7.44
CA LYS A 306 9.75 -1.19 -8.63
C LYS A 306 8.46 -0.41 -8.40
N GLY A 307 7.89 -0.46 -7.20
CA GLY A 307 6.57 0.12 -6.91
C GLY A 307 5.42 -0.84 -7.19
N ASP A 308 5.74 -2.10 -7.52
CA ASP A 308 4.81 -3.21 -7.72
C ASP A 308 5.28 -4.47 -6.94
N ASP A 309 4.51 -5.54 -7.03
CA ASP A 309 4.76 -6.84 -6.37
C ASP A 309 5.48 -7.85 -7.30
N LYS A 310 5.82 -7.44 -8.53
CA LYS A 310 6.50 -8.28 -9.53
C LYS A 310 7.95 -8.52 -9.13
N CYS A 311 8.52 -9.63 -9.61
CA CYS A 311 9.88 -10.05 -9.26
C CYS A 311 10.92 -8.93 -9.51
N ALA A 312 11.75 -8.66 -8.49
CA ALA A 312 12.75 -7.60 -8.47
C ALA A 312 14.09 -8.05 -9.08
N THR A 313 14.14 -8.26 -10.39
CA THR A 313 15.42 -8.36 -11.15
C THR A 313 16.23 -7.06 -11.14
N CYS A 314 15.70 -5.96 -10.56
CA CYS A 314 16.30 -4.63 -10.57
C CYS A 314 16.65 -4.10 -9.17
N ALA A 315 16.67 -4.96 -8.13
CA ALA A 315 17.10 -4.54 -6.80
C ALA A 315 18.59 -4.14 -6.85
N ARG A 316 18.89 -2.89 -6.51
CA ARG A 316 20.24 -2.33 -6.70
C ARG A 316 21.15 -2.57 -5.51
N VAL A 317 20.55 -2.79 -4.35
CA VAL A 317 21.21 -3.07 -3.07
C VAL A 317 20.34 -4.05 -2.30
N SER A 318 20.97 -4.90 -1.49
CA SER A 318 20.28 -5.89 -0.67
C SER A 318 19.33 -5.24 0.35
N TRP A 319 18.23 -5.93 0.65
CA TRP A 319 17.27 -5.48 1.66
C TRP A 319 17.90 -5.33 3.04
N ASP A 320 18.82 -6.22 3.40
CA ASP A 320 19.56 -6.15 4.66
C ASP A 320 20.38 -4.87 4.79
N PHE A 321 20.99 -4.41 3.69
CA PHE A 321 21.72 -3.14 3.70
C PHE A 321 20.78 -1.94 3.87
N ILE A 322 19.61 -1.95 3.21
CA ILE A 322 18.58 -0.91 3.37
C ILE A 322 18.11 -0.81 4.82
N CYS A 323 18.05 -1.94 5.54
CA CYS A 323 17.66 -1.99 6.94
C CYS A 323 18.73 -1.46 7.92
N PHE A 324 19.94 -1.13 7.47
CA PHE A 324 20.87 -0.41 8.34
C PHE A 324 20.37 1.01 8.62
N SER A 325 20.80 1.58 9.75
CA SER A 325 20.50 2.98 10.06
C SER A 325 21.12 3.92 9.03
N LYS A 326 20.54 5.12 8.89
CA LYS A 326 21.05 6.18 8.02
C LYS A 326 22.52 6.54 8.29
N VAL A 327 22.93 6.48 9.57
CA VAL A 327 24.31 6.71 10.03
C VAL A 327 25.29 5.65 9.52
N LYS A 328 24.80 4.44 9.25
CA LYS A 328 25.57 3.29 8.75
C LYS A 328 25.41 3.11 7.23
N GLY A 329 24.78 4.08 6.56
CA GLY A 329 24.59 4.10 5.11
C GLY A 329 23.33 3.42 4.59
N GLY A 330 22.49 2.83 5.46
CA GLY A 330 21.17 2.32 5.07
C GLY A 330 20.08 3.40 5.08
N LEU A 331 18.82 2.98 5.11
CA LEU A 331 17.66 3.88 5.10
C LEU A 331 16.88 3.91 6.42
N GLY A 332 17.31 3.12 7.41
CA GLY A 332 16.73 3.08 8.75
C GLY A 332 15.42 2.28 8.83
N LEU A 333 15.20 1.36 7.89
CA LEU A 333 14.14 0.36 8.01
C LEU A 333 14.56 -0.73 9.01
N LYS A 334 13.61 -1.52 9.50
CA LYS A 334 13.93 -2.66 10.38
C LYS A 334 13.78 -3.95 9.60
N ASN A 335 14.81 -4.79 9.67
CA ASN A 335 14.73 -6.15 9.15
C ASN A 335 13.69 -6.94 9.96
N THR A 336 12.70 -7.51 9.27
CA THR A 336 11.54 -8.12 9.93
C THR A 336 11.93 -9.37 10.72
N LYS A 337 12.94 -10.13 10.28
CA LYS A 337 13.46 -11.30 11.02
C LYS A 337 14.09 -10.91 12.34
N ILE A 338 14.98 -9.91 12.32
CA ILE A 338 15.64 -9.42 13.53
C ILE A 338 14.60 -8.78 14.47
N TRP A 339 13.64 -8.03 13.93
CA TRP A 339 12.57 -7.43 14.72
C TRP A 339 11.66 -8.48 15.37
N ASN A 340 11.26 -9.52 14.65
CA ASN A 340 10.47 -10.63 15.18
C ASN A 340 11.22 -11.36 16.30
N LYS A 341 12.53 -11.60 16.13
CA LYS A 341 13.38 -12.18 17.18
C LYS A 341 13.41 -11.31 18.44
N ALA A 342 13.55 -9.99 18.29
CA ALA A 342 13.50 -9.05 19.42
C ALA A 342 12.13 -9.09 20.14
N CYS A 343 11.04 -9.13 19.38
CA CYS A 343 9.69 -9.23 19.94
C CYS A 343 9.49 -10.56 20.68
N SER A 344 10.03 -11.68 20.16
CA SER A 344 9.97 -12.98 20.84
C SER A 344 10.75 -12.99 22.16
N ILE A 345 11.90 -12.28 22.22
CA ILE A 345 12.66 -12.11 23.47
C ILE A 345 11.87 -11.23 24.47
N ASP A 346 11.18 -10.19 24.00
CA ASP A 346 10.30 -9.38 24.84
C ASP A 346 9.09 -10.17 25.36
N LEU A 347 8.57 -11.15 24.60
CA LEU A 347 7.56 -12.10 25.09
C LEU A 347 8.11 -12.97 26.23
N ILE A 348 9.36 -13.45 26.13
CA ILE A 348 10.01 -14.19 27.22
C ILE A 348 10.12 -13.32 28.47
N ARG A 349 10.53 -12.06 28.30
CA ARG A 349 10.58 -11.09 29.41
C ARG A 349 9.23 -10.97 30.12
N LYS A 350 8.12 -10.96 29.37
CA LYS A 350 6.76 -10.89 29.93
C LYS A 350 6.35 -12.16 30.67
N ILE A 351 6.72 -13.34 30.17
CA ILE A 351 6.52 -14.62 30.87
C ILE A 351 7.22 -14.57 32.23
N LEU A 352 8.51 -14.21 32.24
CA LEU A 352 9.33 -14.19 33.46
C LEU A 352 8.89 -13.12 34.46
N ALA A 353 8.40 -11.98 33.97
CA ALA A 353 7.88 -10.91 34.82
C ALA A 353 6.48 -11.21 35.39
N GLY A 354 5.83 -12.30 34.98
CA GLY A 354 4.45 -12.58 35.33
C GLY A 354 3.49 -11.50 34.82
N ASP A 355 3.74 -10.96 33.61
CA ASP A 355 2.89 -9.92 33.01
C ASP A 355 1.44 -10.40 32.98
N GLY A 356 0.50 -9.59 33.51
CA GLY A 356 -0.90 -9.96 33.75
C GLY A 356 -1.75 -10.23 32.49
N SER A 357 -1.11 -10.53 31.35
CA SER A 357 -1.77 -10.87 30.11
C SER A 357 -2.37 -12.29 30.16
N LEU A 358 -3.54 -12.45 29.53
CA LEU A 358 -4.20 -13.76 29.38
C LEU A 358 -3.30 -14.82 28.73
N TRP A 359 -2.37 -14.41 27.85
CA TRP A 359 -1.43 -15.31 27.21
C TRP A 359 -0.41 -15.89 28.18
N VAL A 360 0.16 -15.07 29.07
CA VAL A 360 1.08 -15.54 30.12
C VAL A 360 0.33 -16.42 31.13
N ALA A 361 -0.89 -16.03 31.53
CA ALA A 361 -1.71 -16.85 32.41
C ALA A 361 -2.02 -18.22 31.79
N TRP A 362 -2.41 -18.27 30.51
CA TRP A 362 -2.67 -19.52 29.80
C TRP A 362 -1.42 -20.41 29.70
N LEU A 363 -0.25 -19.82 29.40
CA LEU A 363 1.01 -20.57 29.37
C LEU A 363 1.32 -21.21 30.71
N ASN A 364 1.20 -20.46 31.80
CA ASN A 364 1.49 -20.97 33.13
C ASN A 364 0.52 -22.10 33.52
N SER A 365 -0.79 -21.93 33.29
CA SER A 365 -1.81 -22.92 33.68
C SER A 365 -1.81 -24.19 32.82
N TYR A 366 -1.59 -24.07 31.50
CA TYR A 366 -1.81 -25.19 30.56
C TYR A 366 -0.53 -25.75 29.94
N VAL A 367 0.52 -24.93 29.77
CA VAL A 367 1.77 -25.34 29.11
C VAL A 367 2.84 -25.68 30.14
N PHE A 368 3.19 -24.74 31.01
CA PHE A 368 4.28 -24.91 31.98
C PHE A 368 3.84 -25.68 33.23
N LYS A 369 2.56 -25.63 33.63
CA LYS A 369 2.00 -26.37 34.77
C LYS A 369 2.90 -26.27 36.03
N ASP A 370 3.17 -25.03 36.44
CA ASP A 370 4.03 -24.68 37.58
C ASP A 370 5.53 -25.01 37.44
N GLN A 371 5.99 -25.44 36.26
CA GLN A 371 7.42 -25.54 35.99
C GLN A 371 8.04 -24.19 35.63
N ASP A 372 9.28 -23.98 36.07
CA ASP A 372 10.06 -22.80 35.71
C ASP A 372 10.36 -22.77 34.20
N PHE A 373 10.32 -21.56 33.62
CA PHE A 373 10.53 -21.36 32.19
C PHE A 373 11.89 -21.85 31.70
N TRP A 374 12.95 -21.82 32.51
CA TRP A 374 14.28 -22.24 32.08
C TRP A 374 14.45 -23.76 32.08
N ASN A 375 13.82 -24.43 33.05
CA ASN A 375 13.92 -25.87 33.26
C ASN A 375 12.83 -26.67 32.53
N PHE A 376 11.78 -26.02 32.03
CA PHE A 376 10.71 -26.69 31.30
C PHE A 376 11.23 -27.46 30.06
N VAL A 377 10.85 -28.73 29.94
CA VAL A 377 11.16 -29.59 28.80
C VAL A 377 9.89 -29.81 27.98
N ALA A 378 9.90 -29.41 26.72
CA ALA A 378 8.74 -29.55 25.84
C ALA A 378 8.49 -31.03 25.48
N GLY A 379 7.28 -31.52 25.75
CA GLY A 379 6.80 -32.81 25.27
C GLY A 379 6.39 -32.78 23.79
N SER A 380 6.09 -33.95 23.22
CA SER A 380 5.66 -34.12 21.82
C SER A 380 4.39 -33.33 21.45
N ASN A 381 3.53 -33.03 22.44
CA ASN A 381 2.26 -32.32 22.25
C ASN A 381 2.40 -30.78 22.29
N VAL A 382 3.60 -30.25 22.50
CA VAL A 382 3.82 -28.80 22.60
C VAL A 382 3.96 -28.18 21.20
N GLY A 383 3.14 -27.18 20.91
CA GLY A 383 3.10 -26.51 19.61
C GLY A 383 4.43 -25.87 19.20
N SER A 384 4.72 -25.86 17.89
CA SER A 384 6.00 -25.38 17.33
C SER A 384 6.39 -23.95 17.74
N SER A 385 5.40 -23.09 18.02
CA SER A 385 5.63 -21.72 18.50
C SER A 385 6.31 -21.68 19.87
N ILE A 386 5.93 -22.57 20.79
CA ILE A 386 6.56 -22.66 22.12
C ILE A 386 7.99 -23.18 21.98
N ASN A 387 8.22 -24.21 21.16
CA ASN A 387 9.58 -24.69 20.88
C ASN A 387 10.49 -23.57 20.35
N ARG A 388 9.97 -22.65 19.52
CA ARG A 388 10.74 -21.47 19.08
C ARG A 388 11.06 -20.52 20.24
N VAL A 389 10.16 -20.33 21.20
CA VAL A 389 10.43 -19.55 22.43
C VAL A 389 11.57 -20.20 23.23
N LEU A 390 11.47 -21.51 23.46
CA LEU A 390 12.45 -22.23 24.27
C LEU A 390 13.84 -22.21 23.62
N ASN A 391 13.92 -22.32 22.30
CA ASN A 391 15.16 -22.22 21.54
C ASN A 391 15.85 -20.84 21.65
N LEU A 392 15.13 -19.80 22.09
CA LEU A 392 15.70 -18.46 22.32
C LEU A 392 16.26 -18.28 23.74
N ARG A 393 16.14 -19.27 24.64
CA ARG A 393 16.68 -19.21 26.02
C ARG A 393 18.15 -18.74 26.08
N PRO A 394 19.10 -19.32 25.32
CA PRO A 394 20.51 -18.92 25.43
C PRO A 394 20.76 -17.47 25.00
N THR A 395 20.09 -17.03 23.93
CA THR A 395 20.19 -15.64 23.46
C THR A 395 19.59 -14.68 24.48
N THR A 396 18.46 -15.06 25.09
CA THR A 396 17.75 -14.24 26.07
C THR A 396 18.57 -14.06 27.34
N LEU A 397 19.16 -15.14 27.86
CA LEU A 397 20.00 -15.11 29.05
C LEU A 397 21.19 -14.15 28.88
N ASN A 398 21.87 -14.21 27.73
CA ASN A 398 22.99 -13.32 27.42
C ASN A 398 22.56 -11.84 27.34
N ILE A 399 21.38 -11.55 26.78
CA ILE A 399 20.88 -10.16 26.70
C ILE A 399 20.49 -9.65 28.08
N PHE A 400 19.86 -10.48 28.91
CA PHE A 400 19.39 -10.08 30.22
C PHE A 400 20.53 -9.90 31.21
N SER A 401 21.63 -10.65 31.06
CA SER A 401 22.83 -10.46 31.88
C SER A 401 23.68 -9.25 31.45
N SER A 402 23.67 -8.89 30.17
CA SER A 402 24.53 -7.83 29.63
C SER A 402 23.87 -6.45 29.51
N SER A 403 22.54 -6.36 29.62
CA SER A 403 21.80 -5.12 29.36
C SER A 403 21.14 -4.54 30.61
N SER A 404 21.39 -3.26 30.87
CA SER A 404 20.73 -2.51 31.96
C SER A 404 19.29 -2.10 31.66
N SER A 405 18.86 -2.17 30.38
CA SER A 405 17.48 -1.85 29.98
C SER A 405 16.90 -2.93 29.09
N LEU A 406 15.74 -3.45 29.48
CA LEU A 406 15.05 -4.53 28.76
C LEU A 406 13.88 -4.02 27.92
N ARG A 407 13.93 -2.76 27.45
CA ARG A 407 12.91 -2.28 26.51
C ARG A 407 13.14 -2.96 25.16
N LEU A 408 12.06 -3.23 24.43
CA LEU A 408 12.11 -3.87 23.11
C LEU A 408 13.11 -3.20 22.14
N ARG A 409 13.26 -1.87 22.22
CA ARG A 409 14.23 -1.14 21.38
C ARG A 409 15.67 -1.53 21.72
N ASP A 410 16.00 -1.69 22.99
CA ASP A 410 17.35 -2.01 23.47
C ASP A 410 17.70 -3.47 23.16
N ILE A 411 16.72 -4.38 23.32
CA ILE A 411 16.81 -5.77 22.88
C ILE A 411 17.08 -5.85 21.37
N TRP A 412 16.34 -5.09 20.56
CA TRP A 412 16.57 -5.04 19.12
C TRP A 412 17.95 -4.47 18.76
N ASP A 413 18.38 -3.42 19.46
CA ASP A 413 19.68 -2.78 19.25
C ASP A 413 20.87 -3.67 19.61
N SER A 414 20.69 -4.61 20.55
CA SER A 414 21.73 -5.58 20.97
C SER A 414 21.90 -6.73 19.97
N ILE A 415 20.81 -7.22 19.36
CA ILE A 415 20.85 -8.38 18.45
C ILE A 415 21.06 -8.03 16.97
N ARG A 416 20.83 -6.77 16.58
CA ARG A 416 21.01 -6.36 15.18
C ARG A 416 22.48 -6.32 14.78
N ILE A 417 22.76 -6.59 13.51
CA ILE A 417 24.11 -6.49 12.95
C ILE A 417 24.61 -5.04 13.07
N LYS A 418 25.82 -4.88 13.63
CA LYS A 418 26.50 -3.59 13.75
C LYS A 418 27.44 -3.39 12.55
N ARG A 419 27.55 -2.14 12.09
CA ARG A 419 28.40 -1.70 10.97
C ARG A 419 28.96 -0.33 11.31
N ASP A 420 30.11 0.00 10.76
CA ASP A 420 30.75 1.29 10.96
C ASP A 420 29.94 2.44 10.39
N LYS A 421 30.16 3.62 10.98
CA LYS A 421 29.55 4.87 10.58
C LYS A 421 30.14 5.31 9.24
N VAL A 422 29.27 5.60 8.27
CA VAL A 422 29.73 6.14 6.98
C VAL A 422 30.00 7.64 7.11
N PRO A 423 31.08 8.18 6.54
CA PRO A 423 31.49 9.56 6.77
C PRO A 423 30.49 10.56 6.17
N TRP A 424 29.89 10.24 5.02
CA TRP A 424 28.98 11.10 4.25
C TRP A 424 27.54 11.17 4.81
N HIS A 425 27.16 10.42 5.85
CA HIS A 425 25.76 10.34 6.31
C HIS A 425 25.15 11.71 6.64
N ASN A 426 25.92 12.61 7.26
CA ASN A 426 25.52 13.96 7.64
C ASN A 426 25.43 14.96 6.46
N LEU A 427 25.89 14.56 5.26
CA LEU A 427 25.75 15.37 4.05
C LEU A 427 24.34 15.32 3.50
N ILE A 428 23.70 14.15 3.58
CA ILE A 428 22.38 13.91 2.98
C ILE A 428 21.25 13.75 4.01
N TRP A 429 21.59 13.39 5.25
CA TRP A 429 20.64 13.22 6.36
C TRP A 429 20.84 14.33 7.39
N PHE A 430 20.34 15.53 7.10
CA PHE A 430 20.43 16.70 7.96
C PHE A 430 19.04 17.33 8.20
N PRO A 431 18.85 18.18 9.22
CA PRO A 431 17.60 18.91 9.40
C PRO A 431 17.26 19.70 8.13
N MET A 432 15.99 19.71 7.69
CA MET A 432 15.54 20.35 6.44
C MET A 432 15.97 19.68 5.12
N HIS A 433 16.55 18.48 5.17
CA HIS A 433 16.78 17.71 3.94
C HIS A 433 15.45 17.40 3.22
N ILE A 434 15.47 17.47 1.89
CA ILE A 434 14.32 17.10 1.07
C ILE A 434 14.37 15.59 0.80
N PRO A 435 13.40 14.78 1.25
CA PRO A 435 13.50 13.32 1.21
C PRO A 435 13.79 12.73 -0.19
N LYS A 436 13.13 13.25 -1.23
CA LYS A 436 13.36 12.80 -2.62
C LYS A 436 14.78 13.12 -3.11
N PHE A 437 15.36 14.24 -2.68
CA PHE A 437 16.70 14.65 -3.09
C PHE A 437 17.77 13.84 -2.37
N SER A 438 17.61 13.68 -1.05
CA SER A 438 18.52 12.87 -0.24
C SER A 438 18.58 11.41 -0.69
N LEU A 439 17.48 10.83 -1.18
CA LEU A 439 17.51 9.46 -1.71
C LEU A 439 18.26 9.34 -3.05
N ILE A 440 18.14 10.31 -3.94
CA ILE A 440 18.95 10.32 -5.18
C ILE A 440 20.42 10.56 -4.85
N ALA A 441 20.73 11.46 -3.92
CA ALA A 441 22.09 11.69 -3.44
C ALA A 441 22.67 10.46 -2.70
N TRP A 442 21.86 9.74 -1.93
CA TRP A 442 22.25 8.46 -1.33
C TRP A 442 22.62 7.43 -2.42
N MET A 443 21.80 7.31 -3.47
CA MET A 443 22.09 6.41 -4.58
C MET A 443 23.32 6.84 -5.39
N SER A 444 23.58 8.14 -5.55
CA SER A 444 24.79 8.61 -6.22
C SER A 444 26.04 8.32 -5.38
N LEU A 445 26.00 8.55 -4.08
CA LEU A 445 27.11 8.23 -3.16
C LEU A 445 27.47 6.75 -3.17
N LEU A 446 26.47 5.86 -3.24
CA LEU A 446 26.68 4.41 -3.37
C LEU A 446 27.03 3.96 -4.80
N ASN A 447 27.03 4.87 -5.76
CA ASN A 447 27.23 4.59 -7.18
C ASN A 447 26.24 3.55 -7.75
N ILE A 448 24.97 3.60 -7.33
CA ILE A 448 23.94 2.63 -7.71
C ILE A 448 22.86 3.20 -8.62
N LEU A 449 23.00 4.43 -9.11
CA LEU A 449 22.06 4.98 -10.09
C LEU A 449 22.18 4.25 -11.44
N PRO A 450 21.09 4.10 -12.22
CA PRO A 450 21.10 3.42 -13.52
C PRO A 450 21.69 4.31 -14.64
N THR A 451 22.98 4.57 -14.55
CA THR A 451 23.79 5.22 -15.60
C THR A 451 24.03 4.26 -16.77
N ARG A 452 24.25 4.78 -17.99
CA ARG A 452 24.45 3.93 -19.19
C ARG A 452 25.61 2.95 -19.01
N ASP A 453 26.72 3.34 -18.36
CA ASP A 453 27.83 2.41 -18.07
C ASP A 453 27.41 1.19 -17.22
N ARG A 454 26.49 1.40 -16.26
CA ARG A 454 25.96 0.32 -15.41
C ARG A 454 24.90 -0.50 -16.12
N LEU A 455 24.04 0.13 -16.93
CA LEU A 455 23.03 -0.57 -17.74
C LEU A 455 23.69 -1.50 -18.76
N LEU A 456 24.77 -1.05 -19.41
CA LEU A 456 25.59 -1.86 -20.32
C LEU A 456 26.19 -3.07 -19.60
N LYS A 457 26.76 -2.89 -18.40
CA LYS A 457 27.25 -4.00 -17.56
C LYS A 457 26.15 -5.00 -17.16
N MET A 458 24.89 -4.56 -17.14
CA MET A 458 23.72 -5.40 -16.87
C MET A 458 23.14 -6.05 -18.14
N GLY A 459 23.79 -5.89 -19.30
CA GLY A 459 23.35 -6.47 -20.58
C GLY A 459 22.17 -5.73 -21.23
N ILE A 460 21.86 -4.51 -20.80
CA ILE A 460 20.81 -3.68 -21.41
C ILE A 460 21.44 -2.86 -22.54
N SER A 461 20.95 -3.06 -23.77
CA SER A 461 21.43 -2.33 -24.95
C SER A 461 21.05 -0.85 -24.84
N THR A 462 22.05 0.01 -24.67
CA THR A 462 21.91 1.47 -24.67
C THR A 462 23.15 2.11 -25.29
N GLU A 463 23.03 3.32 -25.83
CA GLU A 463 24.20 4.13 -26.18
C GLU A 463 25.14 4.33 -24.99
N TRP A 464 26.44 4.49 -25.24
CA TRP A 464 27.46 4.65 -24.19
C TRP A 464 27.70 6.11 -23.78
N THR A 465 27.35 7.05 -24.65
CA THR A 465 27.63 8.49 -24.49
C THR A 465 26.74 9.15 -23.44
N CYS A 466 27.19 10.25 -22.87
CA CYS A 466 26.45 11.04 -21.91
C CYS A 466 25.28 11.78 -22.57
N VAL A 467 24.09 11.68 -21.99
CA VAL A 467 22.90 12.36 -22.52
C VAL A 467 23.01 13.89 -22.45
N ASN A 468 23.85 14.40 -21.54
CA ASN A 468 24.00 15.84 -21.32
C ASN A 468 24.95 16.49 -22.34
N CYS A 469 26.16 15.95 -22.54
CA CYS A 469 27.16 16.51 -23.47
C CYS A 469 27.24 15.78 -24.82
N ARG A 470 26.75 14.54 -24.91
CA ARG A 470 26.85 13.65 -26.10
C ARG A 470 28.27 13.33 -26.58
N ILE A 471 29.30 13.61 -25.76
CA ILE A 471 30.71 13.42 -26.11
C ILE A 471 31.29 12.22 -25.35
N ASP A 472 31.39 12.33 -24.02
CA ASP A 472 32.06 11.31 -23.19
C ASP A 472 31.10 10.21 -22.71
N GLN A 473 31.63 9.17 -22.07
CA GLN A 473 30.85 8.08 -21.49
C GLN A 473 29.95 8.54 -20.32
N GLU A 474 28.70 8.07 -20.27
CA GLU A 474 27.81 8.32 -19.13
C GLU A 474 28.19 7.46 -17.91
N THR A 475 29.03 8.02 -17.04
CA THR A 475 29.34 7.47 -15.71
C THR A 475 28.80 8.38 -14.61
N ARG A 476 28.68 7.90 -13.36
CA ARG A 476 28.32 8.75 -12.20
C ARG A 476 29.21 9.99 -12.11
N ASN A 477 30.52 9.79 -12.18
CA ASN A 477 31.49 10.89 -12.03
C ASN A 477 31.32 11.90 -13.17
N HIS A 478 31.03 11.41 -14.39
CA HIS A 478 30.78 12.30 -15.51
C HIS A 478 29.49 13.12 -15.34
N ILE A 479 28.37 12.49 -15.01
CA ILE A 479 27.07 13.18 -14.94
C ILE A 479 26.89 14.10 -13.73
N PHE A 480 27.69 13.94 -12.68
CA PHE A 480 27.61 14.78 -11.48
C PHE A 480 28.83 15.67 -11.24
N TYR A 481 29.90 15.53 -12.04
CA TYR A 481 31.11 16.31 -11.85
C TYR A 481 31.83 16.76 -13.13
N GLN A 482 32.02 15.90 -14.13
CA GLN A 482 32.95 16.19 -15.26
C GLN A 482 32.28 16.75 -16.52
N CYS A 483 30.98 16.52 -16.73
CA CYS A 483 30.27 16.97 -17.92
C CYS A 483 30.30 18.50 -18.06
N THR A 484 30.45 19.03 -19.28
CA THR A 484 30.55 20.48 -19.54
C THR A 484 29.40 21.30 -18.95
N LEU A 485 28.16 20.86 -19.15
CA LEU A 485 26.95 21.44 -18.53
C LEU A 485 27.01 21.44 -17.00
N VAL A 486 27.53 20.35 -16.44
CA VAL A 486 27.56 20.06 -15.01
C VAL A 486 28.62 20.91 -14.31
N VAL A 487 29.80 21.06 -14.91
CA VAL A 487 30.89 21.94 -14.44
C VAL A 487 30.43 23.40 -14.42
N GLN A 488 29.76 23.85 -15.48
CA GLN A 488 29.19 25.20 -15.55
C GLN A 488 28.16 25.42 -14.43
N LEU A 489 27.19 24.52 -14.31
CA LEU A 489 26.13 24.62 -13.30
C LEU A 489 26.69 24.60 -11.87
N TRP A 490 27.62 23.68 -11.57
CA TRP A 490 28.21 23.56 -10.25
C TRP A 490 29.03 24.79 -9.87
N SER A 491 29.77 25.36 -10.83
CA SER A 491 30.52 26.61 -10.62
C SER A 491 29.58 27.77 -10.28
N SER A 492 28.45 27.88 -10.97
CA SER A 492 27.42 28.87 -10.65
C SER A 492 26.82 28.66 -9.25
N VAL A 493 26.48 27.41 -8.87
CA VAL A 493 25.97 27.10 -7.52
C VAL A 493 27.00 27.46 -6.44
N LEU A 494 28.27 27.14 -6.63
CA LEU A 494 29.33 27.50 -5.68
C LEU A 494 29.52 29.01 -5.57
N SER A 495 29.51 29.73 -6.70
CA SER A 495 29.67 31.19 -6.72
C SER A 495 28.58 31.92 -5.92
N LEU A 496 27.33 31.43 -5.99
CA LEU A 496 26.21 31.95 -5.19
C LEU A 496 26.38 31.72 -3.68
N ASN A 497 27.22 30.76 -3.29
CA ASN A 497 27.55 30.49 -1.90
C ASN A 497 28.91 31.07 -1.49
N GLY A 498 29.53 31.92 -2.33
CA GLY A 498 30.83 32.52 -2.05
C GLY A 498 32.00 31.53 -2.08
N LEU A 499 31.84 30.38 -2.73
CA LEU A 499 32.85 29.33 -2.82
C LEU A 499 33.40 29.21 -4.26
N LYS A 500 34.61 28.68 -4.37
CA LYS A 500 35.22 28.27 -5.65
C LYS A 500 35.39 26.76 -5.68
N ASN A 501 35.33 26.16 -6.87
CA ASN A 501 35.60 24.74 -7.00
C ASN A 501 37.10 24.48 -6.84
N THR A 502 37.48 23.66 -5.85
CA THR A 502 38.87 23.31 -5.55
C THR A 502 39.16 21.82 -5.78
N SER A 503 38.15 21.01 -6.08
CA SER A 503 38.31 19.57 -6.25
C SER A 503 38.58 19.22 -7.71
N THR A 504 39.25 18.09 -7.96
CA THR A 504 39.49 17.57 -9.33
C THR A 504 38.64 16.33 -9.63
N THR A 505 38.17 15.64 -8.59
CA THR A 505 37.34 14.44 -8.71
C THR A 505 36.06 14.51 -7.88
N TRP A 506 35.09 13.66 -8.20
CA TRP A 506 33.86 13.48 -7.41
C TRP A 506 34.19 13.03 -5.98
N GLU A 507 35.13 12.10 -5.82
CA GLU A 507 35.57 11.58 -4.54
C GLU A 507 36.18 12.68 -3.66
N GLU A 508 37.06 13.51 -4.22
CA GLU A 508 37.63 14.67 -3.52
C GLU A 508 36.55 15.66 -3.10
N MET A 509 35.60 15.97 -3.98
CA MET A 509 34.49 16.87 -3.66
C MET A 509 33.66 16.33 -2.49
N VAL A 510 33.30 15.04 -2.50
CA VAL A 510 32.54 14.41 -1.42
C VAL A 510 33.35 14.37 -0.12
N ASN A 511 34.65 14.06 -0.18
CA ASN A 511 35.53 14.04 0.98
C ASN A 511 35.70 15.44 1.60
N GLN A 512 35.89 16.46 0.76
CA GLN A 512 35.97 17.86 1.17
C GLN A 512 34.65 18.34 1.77
N ALA A 513 33.51 18.05 1.15
CA ALA A 513 32.20 18.37 1.72
C ALA A 513 32.01 17.68 3.08
N THR A 514 32.41 16.41 3.19
CA THR A 514 32.28 15.65 4.45
C THR A 514 33.16 16.20 5.57
N SER A 515 34.35 16.71 5.25
CA SER A 515 35.27 17.29 6.23
C SER A 515 34.86 18.70 6.66
N THR A 516 34.42 19.54 5.71
CA THR A 516 34.14 20.97 5.91
C THR A 516 32.71 21.27 6.36
N TRP A 517 31.70 20.52 5.89
CA TRP A 517 30.28 20.80 6.15
C TRP A 517 29.74 20.14 7.43
N LYS A 518 30.53 20.18 8.51
CA LYS A 518 30.17 19.62 9.82
C LYS A 518 29.45 20.60 10.73
N VAL A 519 29.75 21.90 10.59
CA VAL A 519 29.26 22.95 11.46
C VAL A 519 27.77 23.21 11.22
N LYS A 520 27.03 23.47 12.29
CA LYS A 520 25.63 23.92 12.22
C LYS A 520 25.61 25.43 11.96
N SER A 521 25.67 25.83 10.70
CA SER A 521 25.45 27.23 10.29
C SER A 521 24.41 27.29 9.18
N LEU A 522 23.77 28.46 9.03
CA LEU A 522 22.81 28.70 7.95
C LEU A 522 23.48 28.47 6.58
N LEU A 523 24.68 29.01 6.38
CA LEU A 523 25.45 28.84 5.15
C LEU A 523 25.71 27.36 4.82
N ILE A 524 26.15 26.56 5.80
CA ILE A 524 26.37 25.12 5.60
C ILE A 524 25.05 24.39 5.30
N THR A 525 23.95 24.82 5.91
CA THR A 525 22.64 24.25 5.61
C THR A 525 22.19 24.56 4.18
N ILE A 526 22.35 25.81 3.74
CA ILE A 526 22.08 26.23 2.35
C ILE A 526 22.95 25.45 1.37
N LEU A 527 24.24 25.26 1.67
CA LEU A 527 25.15 24.47 0.85
C LEU A 527 24.70 23.01 0.71
N LYS A 528 24.26 22.37 1.81
CA LYS A 528 23.75 21.00 1.76
C LYS A 528 22.45 20.88 0.97
N ILE A 529 21.53 21.83 1.12
CA ILE A 529 20.28 21.87 0.32
C ILE A 529 20.64 22.08 -1.15
N SER A 530 21.53 23.03 -1.45
CA SER A 530 21.98 23.34 -2.81
C SER A 530 22.66 22.14 -3.47
N TRP A 531 23.54 21.43 -2.76
CA TRP A 531 24.24 20.25 -3.28
C TRP A 531 23.29 19.08 -3.55
N THR A 532 22.38 18.79 -2.62
CA THR A 532 21.37 17.72 -2.82
C THR A 532 20.36 18.09 -3.92
N ALA A 533 20.00 19.37 -4.05
CA ALA A 533 19.16 19.88 -5.13
C ALA A 533 19.87 19.82 -6.49
N TYR A 534 21.15 20.15 -6.54
CA TYR A 534 22.00 20.03 -7.72
C TYR A 534 22.03 18.59 -8.23
N ILE A 535 22.33 17.62 -7.36
CA ILE A 535 22.34 16.19 -7.72
C ILE A 535 20.96 15.75 -8.25
N TYR A 536 19.89 16.09 -7.54
CA TYR A 536 18.54 15.70 -7.96
C TYR A 536 18.16 16.32 -9.31
N THR A 537 18.43 17.62 -9.49
CA THR A 537 18.08 18.37 -10.71
C THR A 537 18.83 17.82 -11.93
N LEU A 538 20.11 17.47 -11.78
CA LEU A 538 20.88 16.82 -12.85
C LEU A 538 20.34 15.43 -13.19
N TRP A 539 19.98 14.64 -12.18
CA TRP A 539 19.40 13.31 -12.39
C TRP A 539 18.03 13.40 -13.09
N GLU A 540 17.19 14.33 -12.65
CA GLU A 540 15.90 14.61 -13.25
C GLU A 540 16.04 15.11 -14.69
N GLU A 541 16.94 16.06 -14.95
CA GLU A 541 17.22 16.59 -16.28
C GLU A 541 17.68 15.48 -17.24
N ARG A 542 18.62 14.63 -16.81
CA ARG A 542 19.06 13.48 -17.60
C ARG A 542 17.89 12.55 -17.95
N ASN A 543 17.00 12.26 -16.99
CA ASN A 543 15.80 11.46 -17.27
C ASN A 543 14.81 12.18 -18.19
N HIS A 544 14.64 13.50 -18.08
CA HIS A 544 13.81 14.28 -18.99
C HIS A 544 14.33 14.28 -20.42
N ARG A 545 15.64 14.34 -20.61
CA ARG A 545 16.27 14.24 -21.93
C ARG A 545 16.07 12.85 -22.56
N ILE A 546 16.13 11.79 -21.75
CA ILE A 546 15.91 10.41 -22.24
C ILE A 546 14.44 10.14 -22.56
N PHE A 547 13.53 10.45 -21.63
CA PHE A 547 12.14 9.97 -21.70
C PHE A 547 11.14 11.01 -22.18
N LYS A 548 11.51 12.30 -22.20
CA LYS A 548 10.60 13.40 -22.57
C LYS A 548 11.18 14.34 -23.63
N SER A 549 12.38 14.05 -24.14
CA SER A 549 13.10 14.87 -25.12
C SER A 549 13.17 16.37 -24.77
N ARG A 550 13.16 16.70 -23.47
CA ARG A 550 13.20 18.08 -22.97
C ARG A 550 14.63 18.42 -22.57
N HIS A 551 15.11 19.57 -23.04
CA HIS A 551 16.45 20.07 -22.76
C HIS A 551 16.37 21.45 -22.10
N ARG A 552 16.89 21.57 -20.88
CA ARG A 552 17.05 22.86 -20.19
C ARG A 552 18.51 23.32 -20.20
N SER A 553 18.71 24.63 -20.25
CA SER A 553 20.04 25.26 -20.17
C SER A 553 20.59 25.27 -18.73
N SER A 554 21.89 25.54 -18.57
CA SER A 554 22.52 25.67 -17.24
C SER A 554 21.80 26.71 -16.38
N ASP A 555 21.43 27.86 -16.96
CA ASP A 555 20.75 28.94 -16.23
C ASP A 555 19.34 28.56 -15.78
N GLU A 556 18.61 27.81 -16.60
CA GLU A 556 17.29 27.29 -16.23
C GLU A 556 17.37 26.28 -15.08
N LEU A 557 18.36 25.38 -15.12
CA LEU A 557 18.61 24.43 -14.03
C LEU A 557 19.04 25.15 -12.74
N LEU A 558 19.85 26.20 -12.86
CA LEU A 558 20.26 27.03 -11.74
C LEU A 558 19.06 27.72 -11.08
N LYS A 559 18.14 28.28 -11.87
CA LYS A 559 16.89 28.88 -11.37
C LYS A 559 16.05 27.88 -10.58
N VAL A 560 15.96 26.63 -11.05
CA VAL A 560 15.26 25.55 -10.33
C VAL A 560 15.93 25.28 -8.98
N ILE A 561 17.26 25.19 -8.93
CA ILE A 561 17.99 24.96 -7.66
C ILE A 561 17.77 26.12 -6.68
N ILE A 562 17.89 27.36 -7.15
CA ILE A 562 17.65 28.57 -6.34
C ILE A 562 16.24 28.55 -5.76
N GLU A 563 15.24 28.24 -6.59
CA GLU A 563 13.84 28.23 -6.15
C GLU A 563 13.58 27.13 -5.10
N VAL A 564 14.19 25.95 -5.25
CA VAL A 564 14.08 24.90 -4.23
C VAL A 564 14.68 25.35 -2.90
N VAL A 565 15.85 26.01 -2.93
CA VAL A 565 16.48 26.56 -1.71
C VAL A 565 15.57 27.62 -1.09
N ARG A 566 15.04 28.56 -1.89
CA ARG A 566 14.11 29.60 -1.41
C ARG A 566 12.87 29.01 -0.75
N ILE A 567 12.21 28.05 -1.40
CA ILE A 567 11.01 27.39 -0.87
C ILE A 567 11.31 26.70 0.46
N GLN A 568 12.44 26.00 0.59
CA GLN A 568 12.77 25.33 1.86
C GLN A 568 13.12 26.28 3.00
N LEU A 569 13.56 27.50 2.69
CA LEU A 569 13.84 28.53 3.70
C LEU A 569 12.61 29.38 4.05
N LYS A 570 11.56 29.36 3.21
CA LYS A 570 10.35 30.18 3.41
C LYS A 570 9.53 29.67 4.61
N GLY A 571 9.23 30.56 5.56
CA GLY A 571 8.34 30.28 6.71
C GLY A 571 9.02 29.71 7.95
N LYS A 572 10.33 29.90 8.13
CA LYS A 572 11.07 29.43 9.30
C LYS A 572 11.79 30.61 9.96
N ASN A 573 11.60 30.78 11.27
CA ASN A 573 12.43 31.65 12.10
C ASN A 573 13.83 31.05 12.14
N ILE A 574 14.74 31.65 11.39
CA ILE A 574 16.16 31.33 11.42
C ILE A 574 16.71 32.06 12.65
N ASN A 575 16.95 31.32 13.74
CA ASN A 575 17.67 31.85 14.90
C ASN A 575 19.15 32.05 14.57
#